data_AF-A0A7V8WTB5-F1
#
_entry.id   AF-A0A7V8WTB5-F1
#
_cell.length_a   1.000
_cell.length_b   1.000
_cell.length_c   1.000
_cell.angle_alpha   90.00
_cell.angle_beta   90.00
_cell.angle_gamma   90.00
#
_symmetry.space_group_name_H-M   'P 1'
#
loop_
_entity.id
_entity.type
_entity.pdbx_description
1 polymer ?
#
loop_
_entity_poly.entity_id
_entity_poly.type
_entity_poly.pdbx_seq_one_letter_code
_entity_poly.pdbx_strand_id
1 'polypeptide(L)'
;MKSTRDRIHQLVDEVPEGDLATVALLLTERHATADPFLRALANAPEDDESLTPEEQDAVQEGLDAIARGEVISASELRRTIDR
;
A
#
# COMPACT_ATOMS: atom_id res chain seq x y z
N MET A 1 7.44 29.34 -26.63
CA MET A 1 7.84 27.95 -26.31
C MET A 1 6.77 27.37 -25.41
N LYS A 2 6.13 26.25 -25.77
CA LYS A 2 5.24 25.53 -24.83
C LYS A 2 6.10 24.97 -23.69
N SER A 3 5.59 25.02 -22.46
CA SER A 3 6.30 24.45 -21.33
C SER A 3 6.30 22.91 -21.43
N THR A 4 7.23 22.26 -20.72
CA THR A 4 7.25 20.80 -20.61
C THR A 4 5.92 20.25 -20.07
N ARG A 5 5.23 21.00 -19.20
CA ARG A 5 3.91 20.65 -18.66
C ARG A 5 2.84 20.66 -19.73
N ASP A 6 2.81 21.69 -20.57
CA ASP A 6 1.84 21.79 -21.67
C ASP A 6 2.02 20.66 -22.68
N ARG A 7 3.25 20.19 -22.88
CA ARG A 7 3.54 19.06 -23.76
C ARG A 7 3.01 17.73 -23.17
N ILE A 8 3.09 17.55 -21.86
CA ILE A 8 2.58 16.34 -21.19
C ILE A 8 1.04 16.29 -21.28
N HIS A 9 0.35 17.39 -21.00
CA HIS A 9 -1.13 17.42 -21.10
C HIS A 9 -1.58 17.09 -22.53
N GLN A 10 -0.93 17.69 -23.54
CA GLN A 10 -1.24 17.38 -24.94
C GLN A 10 -1.03 15.89 -25.28
N LEU A 11 0.03 15.26 -24.76
CA LEU A 11 0.26 13.84 -25.00
C LEU A 11 -0.81 12.96 -24.36
N VAL A 12 -1.33 13.34 -23.18
CA VAL A 12 -2.42 12.62 -22.50
C VAL A 12 -3.73 12.75 -23.28
N ASP A 13 -4.04 13.93 -23.81
CA ASP A 13 -5.25 14.18 -24.59
C ASP A 13 -5.25 13.42 -25.93
N GLU A 14 -4.07 13.10 -26.46
CA GLU A 14 -3.88 12.38 -27.74
C GLU A 14 -3.81 10.84 -27.56
N VAL A 15 -3.91 10.31 -26.33
CA VAL A 15 -3.84 8.86 -26.08
C VAL A 15 -5.10 8.15 -26.61
N PRO A 16 -4.95 7.07 -27.39
CA PRO A 16 -6.08 6.23 -27.80
C PRO A 16 -6.82 5.65 -26.59
N GLU A 17 -8.16 5.58 -26.62
CA GLU A 17 -8.96 5.10 -25.48
C GLU A 17 -8.54 3.72 -24.96
N GLY A 18 -8.15 2.80 -25.85
CA GLY A 18 -7.68 1.46 -25.49
C GLY A 18 -6.39 1.44 -24.67
N ASP A 19 -5.58 2.50 -24.74
CA ASP A 19 -4.30 2.63 -24.06
C ASP A 19 -4.36 3.51 -22.81
N LEU A 20 -5.50 4.19 -22.56
CA LEU A 20 -5.66 5.11 -21.43
C LEU A 20 -5.38 4.46 -20.08
N ALA A 21 -5.83 3.23 -19.87
CA ALA A 21 -5.59 2.50 -18.63
C ALA A 21 -4.09 2.26 -18.38
N THR A 22 -3.35 1.86 -19.42
CA THR A 22 -1.90 1.64 -19.37
C THR A 22 -1.15 2.94 -19.12
N VAL A 23 -1.52 4.03 -19.81
CA VAL A 23 -0.89 5.34 -19.61
C VAL A 23 -1.17 5.90 -18.20
N ALA A 24 -2.39 5.73 -17.69
CA ALA A 24 -2.74 6.12 -16.33
C ALA A 24 -1.95 5.35 -15.27
N LEU A 25 -1.74 4.04 -15.47
CA LEU A 25 -0.89 3.23 -14.60
C LEU A 25 0.56 3.76 -14.61
N LEU A 26 1.15 3.99 -15.78
CA LEU A 26 2.53 4.48 -15.90
C LEU A 26 2.71 5.87 -15.26
N LEU A 27 1.77 6.79 -15.46
CA LEU A 27 1.82 8.12 -14.83
C LEU A 27 1.65 8.02 -13.30
N THR A 28 0.76 7.14 -12.84
CA THR A 28 0.56 6.85 -11.41
C THR A 28 1.81 6.26 -10.78
N GLU A 29 2.45 5.28 -11.42
CA GLU A 29 3.73 4.73 -10.96
C GLU A 29 4.79 5.81 -10.88
N ARG A 30 4.93 6.66 -11.91
CA ARG A 30 5.93 7.73 -11.91
C ARG A 30 5.65 8.78 -10.83
N HIS A 31 4.39 9.09 -10.59
CA HIS A 31 3.98 9.97 -9.49
C HIS A 31 4.21 9.33 -8.12
N ALA A 32 3.82 8.08 -7.93
CA ALA A 32 4.05 7.30 -6.71
C ALA A 32 5.54 7.10 -6.43
N THR A 33 6.37 6.97 -7.48
CA THR A 33 7.84 6.86 -7.34
C THR A 33 8.52 8.15 -6.88
N ALA A 34 7.80 9.28 -6.80
CA ALA A 34 8.31 10.48 -6.13
C ALA A 34 8.36 10.30 -4.60
N ASP A 35 7.53 9.42 -4.04
CA ASP A 35 7.59 9.00 -2.65
C ASP A 35 8.29 7.62 -2.57
N PRO A 36 9.53 7.57 -2.04
CA PRO A 36 10.27 6.32 -1.91
C PRO A 36 9.55 5.25 -1.10
N PHE A 37 8.71 5.64 -0.12
CA PHE A 37 7.96 4.71 0.71
C PHE A 37 6.81 4.07 -0.06
N LEU A 38 6.02 4.86 -0.80
CA LEU A 38 4.93 4.33 -1.62
C LEU A 38 5.45 3.43 -2.74
N ARG A 39 6.61 3.76 -3.31
CA ARG A 39 7.28 2.89 -4.29
C ARG A 39 7.70 1.55 -3.67
N ALA A 40 8.27 1.57 -2.47
CA ALA A 40 8.67 0.34 -1.79
C ALA A 40 7.47 -0.55 -1.50
N LEU A 41 6.34 0.03 -1.05
CA LEU A 41 5.10 -0.70 -0.84
C LEU A 41 4.52 -1.29 -2.14
N ALA A 42 4.47 -0.51 -3.22
CA ALA A 42 3.91 -0.97 -4.50
C ALA A 42 4.73 -2.08 -5.17
N ASN A 43 6.03 -2.19 -4.84
CA ASN A 43 6.93 -3.22 -5.37
C ASN A 43 7.31 -4.25 -4.30
N ALA A 44 6.66 -4.23 -3.13
CA ALA A 44 6.92 -5.22 -2.09
C ALA A 44 6.49 -6.60 -2.62
N PRO A 45 7.34 -7.64 -2.49
CA PRO A 45 6.90 -9.01 -2.77
C PRO A 45 5.75 -9.40 -1.83
N GLU A 46 4.92 -10.34 -2.27
CA GLU A 46 3.94 -10.99 -1.39
C GLU A 46 4.68 -11.71 -0.25
N ASP A 47 4.10 -11.66 0.95
CA ASP A 47 4.67 -12.31 2.15
C ASP A 47 4.29 -13.79 2.16
N ASP A 48 5.03 -14.57 1.37
CA ASP A 48 4.89 -16.03 1.24
C ASP A 48 5.91 -16.80 2.09
N GLU A 49 6.62 -16.11 3.00
CA GLU A 49 7.59 -16.74 3.88
C GLU A 49 6.88 -17.64 4.90
N SER A 50 7.43 -18.82 5.16
CA SER A 50 6.87 -19.70 6.19
C SER A 50 7.17 -19.11 7.56
N LEU A 51 6.17 -19.06 8.44
CA LEU A 51 6.36 -18.62 9.82
C LEU A 51 7.47 -19.42 10.51
N THR A 52 8.37 -18.71 11.17
CA THR A 52 9.33 -19.28 12.10
C THR A 52 8.62 -19.92 13.30
N PRO A 53 9.25 -20.87 14.03
CA PRO A 53 8.66 -21.43 15.24
C PRO A 53 8.24 -20.38 16.26
N GLU A 54 9.07 -19.35 16.45
CA GLU A 54 8.79 -18.26 17.38
C GLU A 54 7.57 -17.43 16.96
N GLU A 55 7.38 -17.21 15.66
CA GLU A 55 6.19 -16.52 15.14
C GLU A 55 4.93 -17.39 15.25
N GLN A 56 5.05 -18.69 15.04
CA GLN A 56 3.94 -19.63 15.24
C GLN A 56 3.48 -19.63 16.71
N ASP A 57 4.41 -19.63 17.65
CA ASP A 57 4.12 -19.54 19.09
C ASP A 57 3.43 -18.21 19.42
N ALA A 58 3.89 -17.09 18.87
CA ALA A 58 3.28 -15.77 19.08
C ALA A 58 1.84 -15.69 18.50
N VAL A 59 1.60 -16.31 17.34
CA VAL A 59 0.25 -16.41 16.77
C VAL A 59 -0.64 -17.23 17.69
N GLN A 60 -0.16 -18.37 18.20
CA GLN A 60 -0.93 -19.22 19.10
C GLN A 60 -1.26 -18.51 20.42
N GLU A 61 -0.31 -17.77 20.99
CA GLU A 61 -0.52 -16.93 22.18
C GLU A 61 -1.67 -15.93 21.95
N GLY A 62 -1.66 -15.24 20.81
CA GLY A 62 -2.72 -14.29 20.44
C GLY A 62 -4.09 -14.96 20.27
N LEU A 63 -4.15 -16.13 19.64
CA LEU A 63 -5.38 -16.90 19.50
C LEU A 63 -5.93 -17.36 20.85
N ASP A 64 -5.06 -17.78 21.77
CA ASP A 64 -5.47 -18.16 23.12
C ASP A 64 -5.98 -16.97 23.93
N ALA A 65 -5.38 -15.78 23.77
CA ALA A 65 -5.85 -14.54 24.38
C ALA A 65 -7.24 -14.15 23.87
N ILE A 66 -7.49 -14.30 22.55
CA ILE A 66 -8.83 -14.12 21.96
C ILE A 66 -9.83 -15.09 22.61
N ALA A 67 -9.46 -16.36 22.77
CA ALA A 67 -10.33 -17.37 23.38
C ALA A 67 -10.65 -17.06 24.85
N ARG A 68 -9.73 -16.44 25.59
CA ARG A 68 -9.93 -15.97 26.96
C ARG A 68 -10.71 -14.65 27.06
N GLY A 69 -10.99 -13.99 25.93
CA GLY A 69 -11.65 -12.69 25.90
C GLY A 69 -10.73 -11.53 26.28
N GLU A 70 -9.41 -11.72 26.24
CA GLU A 70 -8.39 -10.71 26.50
C GLU A 70 -8.21 -9.80 25.27
N VAL A 71 -9.31 -9.22 24.79
CA VAL A 71 -9.36 -8.38 23.60
C VAL A 71 -9.99 -7.04 23.91
N ILE A 72 -9.56 -6.01 23.18
CA ILE A 72 -10.21 -4.70 23.18
C ILE A 72 -10.70 -4.38 21.78
N SER A 73 -11.73 -3.53 21.69
CA SER A 73 -12.20 -3.04 20.40
C SER A 73 -11.17 -2.11 19.75
N ALA A 74 -11.22 -2.01 18.41
CA ALA A 74 -10.37 -1.08 17.67
C ALA A 74 -10.54 0.38 18.16
N SER A 75 -11.75 0.77 18.56
CA SER A 75 -12.04 2.09 19.12
C SER A 75 -11.39 2.32 20.50
N GLU A 76 -11.26 1.28 21.32
CA GLU A 76 -10.54 1.33 22.60
C GLU A 76 -9.03 1.42 22.39
N LEU A 77 -8.49 0.63 21.46
CA LEU A 77 -7.07 0.68 21.10
C LEU A 77 -6.67 2.08 20.60
N ARG A 78 -7.47 2.67 19.71
CA ARG A 78 -7.22 4.01 19.17
C ARG A 78 -7.11 5.07 20.28
N ARG A 79 -8.02 5.04 21.25
CA ARG A 79 -7.99 5.94 22.43
C ARG A 79 -6.75 5.77 23.30
N THR A 80 -6.09 4.61 23.24
CA THR A 80 -4.90 4.30 24.03
C THR A 80 -3.63 4.77 23.33
N ILE A 81 -3.56 4.65 22.00
CA ILE A 81 -2.40 5.06 21.19
C ILE A 81 -2.35 6.58 21.00
N ASP A 82 -3.49 7.26 20.92
CA ASP A 82 -3.57 8.72 20.69
C ASP A 82 -3.32 9.57 21.98
N ARG A 83 -2.80 8.96 23.06
CA ARG A 83 -2.54 9.62 24.36
C ARG A 83 -1.06 9.89 24.56
#